data_AF-F8DEN9-F1
#
_entry.id   AF-F8DEN9-F1
#
_cell.length_a   1.000
_cell.length_b   1.000
_cell.length_c   1.000
_cell.angle_alpha   90.00
_cell.angle_beta   90.00
_cell.angle_gamma   90.00
#
_symmetry.space_group_name_H-M   'P 1'
#
loop_
_entity.id
_entity.type
_entity.pdbx_description
1 polymer ?
#
loop_
_entity_poly.entity_id
_entity_poly.type
_entity_poly.pdbx_seq_one_letter_code
_entity_poly.pdbx_strand_id
1 'polypeptide(L)' 'MNTSGYQWNVQINVGGTTFTGPGMETKRQAEAIKNLVEGKDDVQKAKVIKQ' A
#
# COMPACT_ATOMS: atom_id res chain seq x y z
N MET A 1 15.89 16.42 -8.70
CA MET A 1 15.39 15.10 -8.26
C MET A 1 14.21 15.33 -7.33
N ASN A 2 12.97 15.26 -7.84
CA ASN A 2 11.75 15.47 -7.03
C ASN A 2 11.22 14.11 -6.53
N THR A 3 11.90 13.51 -5.56
CA THR A 3 11.42 12.33 -4.82
C THR A 3 10.53 12.72 -3.64
N SER A 4 10.17 14.00 -3.49
CA SER A 4 9.35 14.50 -2.36
C SER A 4 7.85 14.26 -2.48
N GLY A 5 7.35 13.80 -3.63
CA GLY A 5 5.93 13.56 -3.83
C GLY A 5 5.46 12.27 -3.14
N TYR A 6 6.10 11.15 -3.42
CA TYR A 6 5.56 9.81 -3.21
C TYR A 6 5.90 9.21 -1.83
N GLN A 7 5.38 9.81 -0.76
CA GLN A 7 5.73 9.43 0.62
C GLN A 7 4.93 8.24 1.19
N TRP A 8 3.87 7.80 0.52
CA TRP A 8 2.94 6.80 1.06
C TRP A 8 2.96 5.52 0.24
N ASN A 9 3.12 4.35 0.87
CA ASN A 9 3.03 3.07 0.19
C ASN A 9 1.95 2.20 0.83
N VAL A 10 1.49 1.20 0.06
CA VAL A 10 0.64 0.13 0.58
C VAL A 10 1.47 -1.13 0.66
N GLN A 11 1.51 -1.71 1.84
CA GLN A 11 2.12 -3.01 2.07
C GLN A 11 1.00 -4.04 2.23
N ILE A 12 1.00 -5.06 1.38
CA ILE A 12 0.06 -6.18 1.45
C ILE A 12 0.78 -7.47 1.80
N ASN A 13 0.11 -8.36 2.51
CA ASN A 13 0.57 -9.72 2.77
C ASN A 13 -0.36 -10.71 2.07
N VAL A 14 0.22 -11.54 1.22
CA VAL A 14 -0.47 -12.57 0.43
C VAL A 14 0.27 -13.88 0.64
N GLY A 15 -0.41 -14.87 1.24
CA GLY A 15 0.19 -16.19 1.48
C GLY A 15 1.49 -16.16 2.30
N GLY A 16 1.64 -15.21 3.24
CA GLY A 16 2.87 -15.03 4.02
C GLY A 16 3.95 -14.19 3.32
N THR A 17 3.79 -13.89 2.03
CA THR A 17 4.70 -13.01 1.28
C THR A 17 4.25 -11.56 1.39
N THR A 18 5.17 -10.67 1.71
CA THR A 18 4.91 -9.24 1.80
C THR A 18 5.27 -8.54 0.50
N PHE A 19 4.33 -7.78 -0.06
CA PHE A 19 4.53 -6.93 -1.22
C PHE A 19 4.37 -5.47 -0.82
N THR A 20 5.26 -4.62 -1.31
CA THR A 20 5.16 -3.17 -1.16
C THR A 20 4.82 -2.57 -2.50
N GLY A 21 3.65 -1.94 -2.59
CA GLY A 21 3.21 -1.23 -3.78
C GLY A 21 4.03 0.04 -4.06
N PRO A 22 3.80 0.68 -5.21
CA PRO A 22 4.49 1.92 -5.56
C PRO A 22 4.21 3.04 -4.54
N GLY A 23 5.14 3.99 -4.44
CA GLY A 23 4.96 5.19 -3.62
C GLY A 23 3.84 6.05 -4.22
N MET A 24 3.08 6.70 -3.34
CA MET A 24 1.90 7.52 -3.63
C MET A 24 2.04 8.88 -2.98
N GLU A 25 1.50 9.90 -3.65
CA GLU A 25 1.67 11.29 -3.21
C GLU A 25 0.86 11.57 -1.94
N THR A 26 -0.28 10.89 -1.82
CA THR A 26 -1.22 11.14 -0.73
C THR A 26 -1.56 9.86 0.02
N LYS A 27 -1.75 9.99 1.34
CA LYS A 27 -2.27 8.90 2.18
C LYS A 27 -3.60 8.37 1.65
N ARG A 28 -4.44 9.24 1.09
CA ARG A 28 -5.77 8.90 0.56
C ARG A 28 -5.70 7.94 -0.63
N GLN A 29 -4.71 8.09 -1.52
CA GLN A 29 -4.46 7.12 -2.59
C GLN A 29 -4.04 5.76 -2.01
N ALA A 30 -3.14 5.76 -1.02
CA ALA A 30 -2.70 4.53 -0.37
C ALA A 30 -3.86 3.85 0.39
N GLU A 31 -4.73 4.61 1.05
CA GLU A 31 -5.91 4.07 1.73
C GLU A 31 -6.94 3.51 0.76
N ALA A 32 -7.12 4.14 -0.42
CA ALA A 32 -7.99 3.61 -1.46
C ALA A 32 -7.49 2.26 -1.96
N ILE A 33 -6.20 2.12 -2.24
CA ILE A 33 -5.60 0.84 -2.65
C ILE A 33 -5.68 -0.19 -1.52
N LYS A 34 -5.37 0.21 -0.27
CA LYS A 34 -5.54 -0.65 0.91
C LYS A 34 -6.96 -1.19 1.00
N ASN A 35 -7.99 -0.37 0.81
CA ASN A 35 -9.39 -0.80 0.88
C ASN A 35 -9.75 -1.76 -0.28
N LEU A 36 -9.26 -1.48 -1.50
CA LEU A 36 -9.48 -2.35 -2.67
C LEU A 36 -8.87 -3.76 -2.50
N VAL A 37 -7.74 -3.86 -1.81
CA VAL A 37 -7.01 -5.13 -1.64
C VAL A 37 -7.35 -5.85 -0.34
N GLU A 38 -7.74 -5.15 0.73
CA GLU A 38 -8.10 -5.75 2.03
C GLU A 38 -9.35 -6.65 1.96
N GLY A 39 -10.19 -6.49 0.94
CA GLY A 39 -11.36 -7.34 0.70
C GLY A 39 -11.14 -8.55 -0.22
N LYS A 40 -9.90 -8.84 -0.60
CA LYS A 40 -9.56 -9.99 -1.47
C LYS A 40 -9.24 -11.22 -0.60
N ASP A 41 -9.79 -12.38 -0.95
CA ASP A 41 -9.56 -13.65 -0.23
C ASP A 41 -8.07 -14.00 -0.05
N ASP A 42 -7.23 -13.63 -1.02
CA ASP A 42 -5.79 -13.89 -0.98
C ASP A 42 -4.99 -12.93 -0.08
N VAL A 43 -5.57 -11.79 0.30
CA VAL A 43 -4.89 -10.74 1.07
C VAL A 43 -5.18 -10.91 2.55
N GLN A 44 -4.19 -11.40 3.28
CA GLN A 44 -4.30 -11.62 4.73
C GLN A 44 -4.23 -10.31 5.51
N LYS A 45 -3.48 -9.33 5.00
CA LYS A 45 -3.29 -8.04 5.66
C LYS A 45 -2.87 -6.97 4.67
N ALA A 46 -3.50 -5.80 4.75
CA ALA A 46 -3.08 -4.61 4.03
C ALA A 46 -2.84 -3.46 5.01
N LYS A 47 -1.76 -2.70 4.83
CA LYS A 47 -1.46 -1.53 5.65
C LYS A 47 -0.85 -0.41 4.83
N VAL A 48 -1.19 0.82 5.18
CA VAL A 48 -0.56 2.01 4.63
C VAL A 48 0.67 2.34 5.46
N ILE A 49 1.81 2.54 4.81
CA ILE A 49 3.08 2.92 5.43
C ILE A 49 3.57 4.22 4.82
N LYS A 50 4.34 4.99 5.58
CA LYS A 50 5.05 6.17 5.09
C LYS A 50 6.52 5.79 4.87
N GLN A 51 7.11 6.18 3.72
CA GLN A 51 8.54 6.01 3.45
C GLN A 51 9.39 6.89 4.35
#